data_AF-A0A8H9IE23-F1
#
_entry.id   AF-A0A8H9IE23-F1
#
_cell.length_a   1.000
_cell.length_b   1.000
_cell.length_c   1.000
_cell.angle_alpha   90.00
_cell.angle_beta   90.00
_cell.angle_gamma   90.00
#
_symmetry.space_group_name_H-M   'P 1'
#
loop_
_entity.id
_entity.type
_entity.pdbx_description
1 polymer ?
#
loop_
_entity_poly.entity_id
_entity_poly.type
_entity_poly.pdbx_seq_one_letter_code
_entity_poly.pdbx_strand_id
1 'polypeptide(L)'
;MRIPFLFLIATLCCACSKEPVETQSITLTLPPGDGPWQIWTYDEQPVHWETVEYLGKKLYKRAYSVYVDVNGRFIFNDGKPIKTYKGESLYWTSNGEIITDHRRVIPREQVFSLNGKPISPEQPLLLKEQIISARAEIRPRNG
;
A
#
# COMPACT_ATOMS: atom_id res chain seq x y z
N MET A 1 7.15 -39.10 65.80
CA MET A 1 7.81 -39.80 64.67
C MET A 1 7.49 -39.02 63.40
N ARG A 2 8.54 -38.52 62.71
CA ARG A 2 8.60 -38.03 61.30
C ARG A 2 7.79 -36.76 60.87
N ILE A 3 8.55 -35.66 60.73
CA ILE A 3 8.44 -34.61 59.67
C ILE A 3 8.89 -35.24 58.32
N PRO A 4 8.84 -34.64 57.09
CA PRO A 4 8.37 -33.30 56.66
C PRO A 4 7.76 -33.19 55.22
N PHE A 5 7.59 -31.94 54.73
CA PHE A 5 7.60 -31.51 53.31
C PHE A 5 6.35 -31.94 52.49
N LEU A 6 5.83 -31.22 51.49
CA LEU A 6 6.44 -30.36 50.48
C LEU A 6 5.33 -29.50 49.83
N PHE A 7 5.69 -28.27 49.47
CA PHE A 7 4.95 -27.34 48.61
C PHE A 7 4.34 -28.02 47.38
N LEU A 8 3.13 -27.62 46.98
CA LEU A 8 2.73 -27.66 45.58
C LEU A 8 2.00 -26.36 45.20
N ILE A 9 2.79 -25.31 44.97
CA ILE A 9 2.36 -24.14 44.21
C ILE A 9 2.23 -24.61 42.76
N ALA A 10 1.00 -24.75 42.28
CA ALA A 10 0.73 -24.95 40.85
C ALA A 10 0.94 -23.59 40.16
N THR A 11 2.18 -23.29 39.80
CA THR A 11 2.51 -22.17 38.92
C THR A 11 1.96 -22.50 37.54
N LEU A 12 0.77 -21.98 37.24
CA LEU A 12 0.20 -21.99 35.90
C LEU A 12 1.08 -21.09 35.02
N CYS A 13 2.12 -21.67 34.42
CA CYS A 13 2.86 -21.02 33.36
C CYS A 13 1.90 -20.85 32.17
N CYS A 14 1.26 -19.68 32.08
CA CYS A 14 0.78 -19.16 30.80
C CYS A 14 2.02 -18.91 29.93
N ALA A 15 2.51 -19.98 29.31
CA ALA A 15 3.36 -19.85 28.14
C ALA A 15 2.51 -19.14 27.08
N CYS A 16 2.73 -17.82 26.93
CA CYS A 16 2.28 -17.09 25.76
C CYS A 16 2.95 -17.75 24.54
N SER A 17 2.26 -18.73 23.96
CA SER A 17 2.56 -19.23 22.63
C SER A 17 2.41 -18.02 21.71
N LYS A 18 3.52 -17.44 21.26
CA LYS A 18 3.48 -16.50 20.14
C LYS A 18 2.87 -17.25 18.98
N GLU A 19 1.64 -16.89 18.63
CA GLU A 19 0.99 -17.40 17.42
C GLU A 19 1.95 -17.20 16.24
N PRO A 20 2.07 -18.21 15.34
CA PRO A 20 2.91 -18.07 14.18
C PRO A 20 2.42 -16.85 13.40
N VAL A 21 3.31 -15.86 13.20
CA VAL A 21 3.02 -14.68 12.40
C VAL A 21 2.54 -15.16 11.04
N GLU A 22 1.24 -15.02 10.82
CA GLU A 22 0.59 -15.42 9.58
C GLU A 22 1.33 -14.70 8.45
N THR A 23 1.94 -15.49 7.57
CA THR A 23 2.70 -14.93 6.44
C THR A 23 1.67 -14.35 5.49
N GLN A 24 1.32 -13.08 5.71
CA GLN A 24 0.35 -12.36 4.90
C GLN A 24 0.71 -12.54 3.42
N SER A 25 -0.21 -13.14 2.67
CA SER A 25 -0.07 -13.37 1.24
C SER A 25 -0.18 -12.04 0.52
N ILE A 26 0.78 -11.76 -0.36
CA ILE A 26 0.80 -10.54 -1.18
C ILE A 26 -0.21 -10.65 -2.34
N THR A 27 -0.73 -11.85 -2.61
CA THR A 27 -1.60 -12.12 -3.75
C THR A 27 -2.97 -11.47 -3.60
N LEU A 28 -3.07 -10.21 -4.01
CA LEU A 28 -4.31 -9.47 -4.18
C LEU A 28 -5.21 -10.11 -5.24
N THR A 29 -6.53 -10.11 -5.01
CA THR A 29 -7.50 -10.39 -6.07
C THR A 29 -7.60 -9.17 -6.97
N LEU A 30 -6.76 -9.14 -8.00
CA LEU A 30 -6.73 -8.08 -8.99
C LEU A 30 -7.91 -8.22 -9.97
N PRO A 31 -8.41 -7.11 -10.54
CA PRO A 31 -9.35 -7.20 -11.65
C PRO A 31 -8.73 -8.01 -12.82
N PRO A 32 -9.53 -8.58 -13.71
CA PRO A 32 -9.01 -9.25 -14.91
C PRO A 32 -8.21 -8.26 -15.79
N GLY A 33 -7.26 -8.79 -16.56
CA GLY A 33 -6.39 -8.03 -17.47
C GLY A 33 -4.91 -8.01 -17.06
N ASP A 34 -4.10 -7.29 -17.84
CA ASP A 34 -2.64 -7.19 -17.63
C ASP A 34 -2.25 -6.00 -16.74
N GLY A 35 -3.24 -5.21 -16.30
CA GLY A 35 -3.01 -3.98 -15.53
C GLY A 35 -2.16 -2.94 -16.30
N PRO A 36 -1.57 -1.96 -15.58
CA PRO A 36 -1.79 -1.68 -14.17
C PRO A 36 -3.18 -1.03 -13.94
N TRP A 37 -3.73 -1.23 -12.74
CA TRP A 37 -5.04 -0.65 -12.38
C TRP A 37 -4.84 0.62 -11.55
N GLN A 38 -5.55 1.68 -11.91
CA GLN A 38 -5.52 2.91 -11.13
C GLN A 38 -6.41 2.77 -9.90
N ILE A 39 -6.01 3.40 -8.79
CA ILE A 39 -6.78 3.40 -7.54
C ILE A 39 -7.74 4.59 -7.51
N TRP A 40 -9.02 4.30 -7.26
CA TRP A 40 -10.10 5.29 -7.21
C TRP A 40 -10.93 5.11 -5.94
N THR A 41 -11.64 6.15 -5.53
CA THR A 41 -12.76 6.04 -4.58
C THR A 41 -14.04 5.67 -5.31
N TYR A 42 -15.01 5.12 -4.58
CA TYR A 42 -16.35 4.82 -5.10
C TYR A 42 -17.11 6.08 -5.55
N ASP A 43 -16.74 7.25 -5.03
CA ASP A 43 -17.23 8.57 -5.46
C ASP A 43 -16.52 9.09 -6.72
N GLU A 44 -15.86 8.20 -7.46
CA GLU A 44 -15.20 8.48 -8.74
C GLU A 44 -14.07 9.51 -8.66
N GLN A 45 -13.28 9.48 -7.58
CA GLN A 45 -12.09 10.33 -7.46
C GLN A 45 -10.80 9.50 -7.49
N PRO A 46 -9.80 9.87 -8.33
CA PRO A 46 -8.52 9.19 -8.33
C PRO A 46 -7.74 9.49 -7.06
N VAL A 47 -7.10 8.46 -6.51
CA VAL A 47 -6.21 8.59 -5.36
C VAL A 47 -4.82 9.00 -5.83
N HIS A 48 -4.17 9.87 -5.07
CA HIS A 48 -2.83 10.35 -5.37
C HIS A 48 -1.82 9.98 -4.30
N TRP A 49 -0.56 9.89 -4.71
CA TRP A 49 0.60 10.01 -3.84
C TRP A 49 1.09 11.45 -3.91
N GLU A 50 1.13 12.12 -2.76
CA GLU A 50 1.64 13.49 -2.66
C GLU A 50 3.07 13.52 -2.13
N THR A 51 3.92 14.29 -2.82
CA THR A 51 5.31 14.51 -2.42
C THR A 51 5.68 15.99 -2.54
N VAL A 52 6.79 16.35 -1.92
CA VAL A 52 7.38 17.68 -2.02
C VAL A 52 8.70 17.57 -2.78
N GLU A 53 8.78 18.25 -3.90
CA GLU A 53 9.99 18.34 -4.70
C GLU A 53 10.70 19.68 -4.49
N TYR A 54 12.02 19.65 -4.39
CA TYR A 54 12.85 20.85 -4.33
C TYR A 54 13.43 21.16 -5.71
N LEU A 55 12.99 22.27 -6.31
CA LEU A 55 13.46 22.73 -7.62
C LEU A 55 13.95 24.18 -7.49
N GLY A 56 15.25 24.39 -7.73
CA GLY A 56 15.83 25.73 -7.84
C GLY A 56 15.54 26.66 -6.65
N LYS A 57 15.60 26.14 -5.42
CA LYS A 57 15.30 26.83 -4.14
C LYS A 57 13.82 26.98 -3.77
N LYS A 58 12.90 26.38 -4.52
CA LYS A 58 11.48 26.35 -4.19
C LYS A 58 11.00 24.94 -3.92
N LEU A 59 10.05 24.82 -3.00
CA LEU A 59 9.34 23.58 -2.73
C LEU A 59 8.05 23.56 -3.54
N TYR A 60 7.84 22.46 -4.27
CA TYR A 60 6.64 22.21 -5.05
C TYR A 60 5.94 20.98 -4.51
N LYS A 61 4.66 21.12 -4.17
CA LYS A 61 3.82 19.95 -3.94
C LYS A 61 3.46 19.36 -5.29
N ARG A 62 3.63 18.05 -5.42
CA ARG A 62 3.18 17.28 -6.58
C ARG A 62 2.31 16.13 -6.13
N ALA A 63 1.25 15.90 -6.88
CA ALA A 63 0.36 14.76 -6.73
C ALA A 63 0.54 13.85 -7.95
N TYR A 64 0.74 12.57 -7.69
CA TYR A 64 0.89 11.55 -8.72
C TYR A 64 -0.22 10.52 -8.59
N SER A 65 -0.90 10.19 -9.68
CA SER A 65 -1.85 9.08 -9.69
C SER A 65 -1.14 7.79 -9.27
N VAL A 66 -1.84 6.99 -8.45
CA VAL A 66 -1.32 5.71 -7.97
C VAL A 66 -1.95 4.56 -8.73
N TYR A 67 -1.11 3.61 -9.12
CA TYR A 67 -1.51 2.39 -9.79
C TYR A 67 -0.97 1.17 -9.06
N VAL A 68 -1.57 0.02 -9.35
CA VAL A 68 -1.16 -1.29 -8.85
C VAL A 68 -0.80 -2.16 -10.05
N ASP A 69 0.40 -2.73 -10.05
CA ASP A 69 0.80 -3.70 -11.07
C ASP A 69 0.25 -5.11 -10.79
N VAL A 70 0.49 -6.04 -11.71
CA VAL A 70 0.05 -7.44 -11.61
C VAL A 70 0.56 -8.20 -10.39
N ASN A 71 1.58 -7.68 -9.70
CA ASN A 71 2.15 -8.27 -8.49
C ASN A 71 1.66 -7.58 -7.22
N GLY A 72 0.68 -6.66 -7.32
CA GLY A 72 0.21 -5.87 -6.19
C GLY A 72 1.12 -4.72 -5.80
N ARG A 73 2.17 -4.40 -6.58
CA ARG A 73 3.10 -3.31 -6.25
C ARG A 73 2.52 -1.96 -6.66
N PHE A 74 2.65 -0.97 -5.79
CA PHE A 74 2.28 0.40 -6.13
C PHE A 74 3.31 1.03 -7.06
N ILE A 75 2.84 1.55 -8.19
CA ILE A 75 3.66 2.18 -9.22
C ILE A 75 3.05 3.52 -9.66
N PHE A 76 3.88 4.40 -10.22
CA PHE A 76 3.44 5.58 -10.95
C PHE A 76 3.03 5.23 -12.39
N ASN A 77 2.48 6.19 -13.11
CA ASN A 77 2.05 6.02 -14.52
C ASN A 77 3.20 5.63 -15.47
N ASP A 78 4.45 5.93 -15.12
CA ASP A 78 5.65 5.55 -15.88
C ASP A 78 6.18 4.14 -15.52
N GLY A 79 5.46 3.42 -14.65
CA GLY A 79 5.81 2.08 -14.19
C GLY A 79 6.86 2.03 -13.08
N LYS A 80 7.41 3.17 -12.64
CA LYS A 80 8.37 3.18 -11.53
C LYS A 80 7.67 2.88 -10.21
N PRO A 81 8.32 2.12 -9.31
CA PRO A 81 7.74 1.81 -8.01
C PRO A 81 7.61 3.05 -7.13
N ILE A 82 6.48 3.14 -6.43
CA ILE A 82 6.32 4.06 -5.32
C ILE A 82 7.12 3.52 -4.14
N LYS A 83 7.89 4.41 -3.49
CA LYS A 83 8.82 4.04 -2.43
C LYS A 83 8.63 4.90 -1.19
N THR A 84 8.91 4.32 -0.03
CA THR A 84 9.07 5.10 1.21
C THR A 84 10.28 6.03 1.10
N TYR A 85 10.41 6.97 2.03
CA TYR A 85 11.62 7.80 2.14
C TYR A 85 12.91 7.00 2.38
N LYS A 86 12.79 5.73 2.81
CA LYS A 86 13.91 4.79 2.97
C LYS A 86 14.22 3.99 1.70
N GLY A 87 13.44 4.19 0.63
CA GLY A 87 13.63 3.50 -0.65
C GLY A 87 12.95 2.13 -0.76
N GLU A 88 12.15 1.74 0.23
CA GLU A 88 11.40 0.48 0.28
C GLU A 88 10.19 0.55 -0.66
N SER A 89 9.98 -0.48 -1.49
CA SER A 89 8.81 -0.53 -2.36
C SER A 89 7.54 -0.86 -1.59
N LEU A 90 6.41 -0.29 -2.02
CA LEU A 90 5.11 -0.50 -1.39
C LEU A 90 4.26 -1.50 -2.18
N TYR A 91 3.52 -2.33 -1.45
CA TYR A 91 2.65 -3.37 -2.01
C TYR A 91 1.30 -3.37 -1.31
N TRP A 92 0.26 -3.72 -2.06
CA TRP A 92 -1.07 -3.98 -1.55
C TRP A 92 -1.23 -5.49 -1.29
N THR A 93 -1.56 -5.86 -0.06
CA THR A 93 -1.84 -7.25 0.30
C THR A 93 -3.27 -7.65 -0.05
N SER A 94 -3.53 -8.96 -0.09
CA SER A 94 -4.87 -9.52 -0.24
C SER A 94 -5.87 -9.03 0.81
N ASN A 95 -5.38 -8.65 1.99
CA ASN A 95 -6.18 -8.27 3.15
C ASN A 95 -6.48 -6.76 3.17
N GLY A 96 -6.08 -6.02 2.14
CA GLY A 96 -6.34 -4.59 2.06
C GLY A 96 -5.27 -3.71 2.70
N GLU A 97 -4.21 -4.28 3.23
CA GLU A 97 -3.11 -3.57 3.90
C GLU A 97 -2.06 -3.09 2.89
N ILE A 98 -1.37 -2.01 3.25
CA ILE A 98 -0.19 -1.55 2.52
C ILE A 98 1.04 -1.98 3.29
N ILE A 99 1.96 -2.68 2.62
CA ILE A 99 3.20 -3.15 3.24
C ILE A 99 4.42 -2.69 2.45
N THR A 100 5.58 -2.67 3.10
CA THR A 100 6.87 -2.61 2.42
C THR A 100 7.32 -3.99 1.92
N ASP A 101 8.35 -4.03 1.08
CA ASP A 101 9.13 -5.23 0.78
C ASP A 101 9.63 -5.99 2.03
N HIS A 102 9.89 -5.29 3.13
CA HIS A 102 10.21 -5.86 4.44
C HIS A 102 8.99 -6.25 5.29
N ARG A 103 7.79 -6.30 4.71
CA ARG A 103 6.51 -6.67 5.36
C ARG A 103 6.10 -5.76 6.53
N ARG A 104 6.57 -4.52 6.55
CA ARG A 104 6.09 -3.53 7.52
C ARG A 104 4.81 -2.90 7.00
N VAL A 105 3.75 -2.95 7.79
CA VAL A 105 2.49 -2.25 7.49
C VAL A 105 2.68 -0.73 7.53
N ILE A 106 2.21 -0.06 6.49
CA ILE A 106 2.19 1.39 6.35
C ILE A 106 0.72 1.85 6.40
N PRO A 107 0.36 2.80 7.27
CA PRO A 107 -0.98 3.36 7.29
C PRO A 107 -1.35 4.00 5.95
N ARG A 108 -2.59 3.79 5.53
CA ARG A 108 -3.08 4.20 4.21
C ARG A 108 -2.98 5.70 3.98
N GLU A 109 -3.27 6.48 5.01
CA GLU A 109 -3.18 7.94 5.06
C GLU A 109 -1.76 8.49 4.89
N GLN A 110 -0.72 7.66 5.03
CA GLN A 110 0.67 8.07 4.75
C GLN A 110 1.05 7.89 3.28
N VAL A 111 0.26 7.12 2.52
CA VAL A 111 0.53 6.77 1.12
C VAL A 111 -0.40 7.52 0.19
N PHE A 112 -1.67 7.65 0.60
CA PHE A 112 -2.76 8.09 -0.26
C PHE A 112 -3.35 9.42 0.20
N SER A 113 -3.61 10.28 -0.78
CA SER A 113 -4.33 11.53 -0.62
C SER A 113 -5.49 11.65 -1.60
N LEU A 114 -6.48 12.45 -1.18
CA LEU A 114 -7.56 12.97 -1.99
C LEU A 114 -7.53 14.48 -1.89
N ASN A 115 -7.40 15.17 -3.03
CA ASN A 115 -7.47 16.62 -3.13
C ASN A 115 -6.55 17.37 -2.14
N GLY A 116 -5.28 16.97 -1.99
CA GLY A 116 -4.34 17.64 -1.10
C GLY A 116 -4.35 17.16 0.35
N LYS A 117 -5.21 16.18 0.68
CA LYS A 117 -5.42 15.73 2.06
C LYS A 117 -5.23 14.22 2.20
N PRO A 118 -4.62 13.74 3.29
CA PRO A 118 -4.58 12.31 3.59
C PRO A 118 -5.97 11.67 3.52
N ILE A 119 -6.04 10.49 2.93
CA ILE A 119 -7.29 9.75 2.85
C ILE A 119 -7.70 9.23 4.24
N SER A 120 -9.01 9.07 4.48
CA SER A 120 -9.48 8.38 5.68
C SER A 120 -9.05 6.91 5.65
N PRO A 121 -8.60 6.31 6.78
CA PRO A 121 -8.31 4.88 6.84
C PRO A 121 -9.49 4.00 6.40
N GLU A 122 -10.72 4.44 6.67
CA GLU A 122 -11.95 3.71 6.32
C GLU A 122 -12.48 4.01 4.92
N GLN A 123 -11.80 4.87 4.13
CA GLN A 123 -12.26 5.20 2.79
C GLN A 123 -12.20 3.96 1.89
N PRO A 124 -13.34 3.50 1.34
CA PRO A 124 -13.33 2.37 0.42
C PRO A 124 -12.65 2.77 -0.89
N LEU A 125 -11.83 1.86 -1.40
CA LEU A 125 -11.06 2.00 -2.63
C LEU A 125 -11.48 0.94 -3.64
N LEU A 126 -11.45 1.29 -4.92
CA LEU A 126 -11.59 0.35 -6.01
C LEU A 126 -10.43 0.46 -6.99
N LEU A 127 -10.19 -0.65 -7.68
CA LEU A 127 -9.28 -0.72 -8.81
C LEU A 127 -10.08 -0.55 -10.09
N LYS A 128 -9.79 0.51 -10.85
CA LYS A 128 -10.32 0.69 -12.20
C LYS A 128 -9.25 0.27 -13.20
N GLU A 129 -9.61 -0.62 -14.13
CA GLU A 129 -8.80 -0.87 -15.31
C GLU A 129 -8.62 0.44 -16.06
N GLN A 130 -7.38 0.78 -16.40
CA GLN A 130 -7.19 1.90 -17.29
C GLN A 130 -7.58 1.41 -18.68
N ILE A 131 -8.73 1.87 -19.21
CA ILE A 131 -8.86 2.00 -20.65
C ILE A 131 -7.89 3.12 -21.01
N ILE A 132 -6.60 2.77 -21.16
CA ILE A 132 -5.66 3.64 -21.85
C ILE A 132 -6.30 3.80 -23.21
N SER A 133 -6.89 4.95 -23.50
CA SER A 133 -7.19 5.37 -24.87
C SER A 133 -5.87 5.42 -25.60
N ALA A 134 -5.37 4.25 -26.00
CA ALA A 134 -4.25 4.10 -26.88
C ALA A 134 -4.58 4.90 -28.15
N ARG A 135 -3.64 5.76 -28.57
CA ARG A 135 -3.53 6.45 -29.89
C ARG A 135 -4.05 7.87 -30.11
N ALA A 136 -4.63 8.63 -29.18
CA ALA A 136 -5.21 9.93 -29.54
C ALA A 136 -4.39 11.21 -29.25
N GLU A 137 -3.14 11.13 -28.77
CA GLU A 137 -2.21 12.28 -28.79
C GLU A 137 -0.85 11.91 -29.39
N ILE A 138 -0.86 11.17 -30.50
CA ILE A 138 0.16 11.44 -31.53
C ILE A 138 -0.33 12.72 -32.21
N ARG A 139 0.14 13.89 -31.74
CA ARG A 139 0.03 15.11 -32.56
C ARG A 139 0.66 14.79 -33.92
N PRO A 140 -0.04 14.93 -35.06
CA PRO A 140 0.69 15.13 -36.30
C PRO A 140 1.44 16.45 -36.13
N ARG A 141 2.76 16.36 -36.04
CA ARG A 141 3.65 17.49 -36.30
C ARG A 141 3.56 17.77 -37.79
N ASN A 142 2.54 18.50 -38.20
CA ASN A 142 2.50 19.13 -39.50
C ASN A 142 3.05 20.54 -39.33
N GLY A 143 4.35 20.68 -39.60
CA GLY A 143 4.89 21.90 -40.20
C GLY A 143 4.72 21.81 -41.71
#